data_AF-A0A6J4UWK7-F1
#
_entry.id   AF-A0A6J4UWK7-F1
#
_cell.length_a   1.000
_cell.length_b   1.000
_cell.length_c   1.000
_cell.angle_alpha   90.00
_cell.angle_beta   90.00
_cell.angle_gamma   90.00
#
_symmetry.space_group_name_H-M   'P 1'
#
loop_
_entity.id
_entity.type
_entity.pdbx_description
1 polymer ?
#
loop_
_entity_poly.entity_id
_entity_poly.type
_entity_poly.pdbx_seq_one_letter_code
_entity_poly.pdbx_strand_id
1 'polypeptide(L)'
;MANPETHPIEPPSHPLEYRAIGLIQGRYIPGEDNPNRGTLITPDGTEIPAFMGWLQPYVDKYVDLSQEQLWVVYPKRYPTRSAMSVQLKGFKQANTDEPPTGDGFFSIRGEVIQRDDKVGFVVVKVRRNRKAPSAKDVLIRLEGFVPPDAVGHFYDFECERDGHNLAIIDGTPIALVTPPEARQQPTKPKKSPESKGVKKPRKRTNNPTPQRGDKSNNGPLRSNSR
;
A
#
# COMPACT_ATOMS: atom_id res chain seq x y z
N MET A 1 -30.34 30.27 5.23
CA MET A 1 -30.10 29.07 4.44
C MET A 1 -28.62 28.77 4.58
N ALA A 2 -28.27 27.72 5.33
CA ALA A 2 -26.86 27.38 5.55
C ALA A 2 -26.27 26.92 4.22
N ASN A 3 -25.18 27.56 3.80
CA ASN A 3 -24.35 27.10 2.70
C ASN A 3 -23.87 25.69 3.09
N PRO A 4 -24.06 24.63 2.28
CA PRO A 4 -23.49 23.33 2.62
C PRO A 4 -21.98 23.53 2.72
N GLU A 5 -21.43 23.35 3.91
CA GLU A 5 -19.99 23.43 4.15
C GLU A 5 -19.30 22.60 3.09
N THR A 6 -18.53 23.26 2.21
CA THR A 6 -17.76 22.59 1.18
C THR A 6 -16.68 21.79 1.90
N HIS A 7 -16.90 20.49 2.10
CA HIS A 7 -15.89 19.61 2.68
C HIS A 7 -14.53 19.85 1.96
N PRO A 8 -13.42 20.05 2.69
CA PRO A 8 -12.15 20.49 2.08
C PRO A 8 -11.57 19.55 1.01
N ILE A 9 -11.99 18.29 1.05
CA ILE A 9 -11.60 17.20 0.15
C ILE A 9 -12.87 16.58 -0.43
N GLU A 10 -12.88 16.35 -1.75
CA GLU A 10 -14.00 15.73 -2.44
C GLU A 10 -14.36 14.34 -1.88
N PRO A 11 -15.65 13.96 -1.88
CA PRO A 11 -16.07 12.64 -1.41
C PRO A 11 -15.46 11.51 -2.26
N PRO A 12 -15.36 10.28 -1.72
CA PRO A 12 -14.88 9.12 -2.47
C PRO A 12 -15.83 8.73 -3.60
N SER A 13 -15.29 8.17 -4.68
CA SER A 13 -16.12 7.69 -5.80
C SER A 13 -16.70 6.30 -5.54
N HIS A 14 -16.04 5.49 -4.71
CA HIS A 14 -16.50 4.14 -4.36
C HIS A 14 -16.48 3.88 -2.84
N PRO A 15 -17.40 3.03 -2.32
CA PRO A 15 -17.48 2.75 -0.89
C PRO A 15 -16.17 2.22 -0.27
N LEU A 16 -15.49 1.28 -0.95
CA LEU A 16 -14.23 0.67 -0.47
C LEU A 16 -12.98 1.28 -1.12
N GLU A 17 -13.05 2.56 -1.49
CA GLU A 17 -11.90 3.30 -2.00
C GLU A 17 -10.98 3.73 -0.86
N TYR A 18 -9.78 3.17 -0.84
CA TYR A 18 -8.74 3.57 0.11
C TYR A 18 -8.29 5.00 -0.15
N ARG A 19 -8.04 5.73 0.94
CA ARG A 19 -7.68 7.15 0.90
C ARG A 19 -6.75 7.49 2.06
N ALA A 20 -5.77 8.34 1.78
CA ALA A 20 -4.93 8.96 2.80
C ALA A 20 -4.48 10.31 2.24
N ILE A 21 -5.37 11.28 2.27
CA ILE A 21 -5.16 12.62 1.70
C ILE A 21 -5.37 13.63 2.82
N GLY A 22 -4.48 14.60 2.92
CA GLY A 22 -4.67 15.74 3.79
C GLY A 22 -4.27 17.04 3.14
N LEU A 23 -4.55 18.11 3.87
CA LEU A 23 -4.23 19.48 3.52
C LEU A 23 -3.35 20.04 4.64
N ILE A 24 -2.21 20.61 4.28
CA ILE A 24 -1.32 21.28 5.24
C ILE A 24 -0.92 22.63 4.66
N GLN A 25 -1.25 23.71 5.36
CA GLN A 25 -0.68 25.02 5.12
C GLN A 25 0.76 25.05 5.62
N GLY A 26 1.66 25.58 4.82
CA GLY A 26 3.02 25.80 5.25
C GLY A 26 3.98 26.17 4.13
N ARG A 27 5.19 26.47 4.53
CA ARG A 27 6.29 26.82 3.64
C ARG A 27 7.23 25.64 3.46
N TYR A 28 7.43 25.21 2.22
CA TYR A 28 8.35 24.13 1.91
C TYR A 28 9.78 24.66 1.76
N ILE A 29 10.68 24.13 2.57
CA ILE A 29 12.12 24.41 2.53
C ILE A 29 12.82 23.21 1.88
N PRO A 30 13.32 23.33 0.64
CA PRO A 30 14.08 22.26 -0.02
C PRO A 30 15.38 21.95 0.73
N GLY A 31 15.78 20.68 0.79
CA GLY A 31 17.08 20.28 1.33
C GLY A 31 18.21 20.59 0.36
N GLU A 32 19.40 20.87 0.88
CA GLU A 32 20.58 21.30 0.10
C GLU A 32 20.99 20.27 -0.96
N ASP A 33 21.03 18.99 -0.61
CA ASP A 33 21.46 17.91 -1.51
C ASP A 33 20.39 17.49 -2.52
N ASN A 34 19.11 17.68 -2.16
CA ASN A 34 18.00 17.17 -2.95
C ASN A 34 16.76 18.05 -2.75
N PRO A 35 16.41 18.90 -3.73
CA PRO A 35 15.26 19.79 -3.59
C PRO A 35 13.91 19.06 -3.50
N ASN A 36 13.86 17.76 -3.84
CA ASN A 36 12.68 16.94 -3.64
C ASN A 36 12.51 16.42 -2.21
N ARG A 37 13.50 16.57 -1.34
CA ARG A 37 13.48 16.16 0.07
C ARG A 37 13.76 17.40 0.91
N GLY A 38 12.81 17.76 1.75
CA GLY A 38 12.90 18.99 2.53
C GLY A 38 11.99 18.94 3.73
N THR A 39 11.69 20.12 4.26
CA THR A 39 10.87 20.29 5.44
C THR A 39 9.70 21.21 5.10
N LEU A 40 8.50 20.80 5.46
CA LEU A 40 7.33 21.67 5.43
C LEU A 40 7.18 22.31 6.81
N ILE A 41 7.37 23.62 6.89
CA ILE A 41 7.20 24.40 8.12
C ILE A 41 5.78 24.93 8.15
N THR A 42 4.99 24.48 9.13
CA THR A 42 3.59 24.88 9.33
C THR A 42 3.47 26.16 10.17
N PRO A 43 2.33 26.87 10.14
CA PRO A 43 2.12 28.10 10.92
C PRO A 43 2.28 27.92 12.43
N ASP A 44 1.98 26.72 12.95
CA ASP A 44 2.20 26.35 14.37
C ASP A 44 3.67 26.05 14.72
N GLY A 45 4.59 26.20 13.75
CA GLY A 45 6.03 25.97 13.91
C GLY A 45 6.46 24.51 13.77
N THR A 46 5.55 23.59 13.44
CA THR A 46 5.91 22.17 13.25
C THR A 46 6.75 21.99 11.99
N GLU A 47 7.88 21.30 12.12
CA GLU A 47 8.76 20.95 11.02
C GLU A 47 8.50 19.53 10.51
N ILE A 48 7.71 19.40 9.45
CA ILE A 48 7.28 18.09 8.93
C ILE A 48 8.21 17.66 7.78
N PRO A 49 8.94 16.53 7.90
CA PRO A 49 9.72 16.00 6.78
C PRO A 49 8.84 15.74 5.56
N ALA A 50 9.20 16.31 4.42
CA ALA A 50 8.38 16.33 3.22
C ALA A 50 9.15 15.86 1.97
N PHE A 51 8.45 15.09 1.12
CA PHE A 51 8.97 14.62 -0.16
C PHE A 51 8.10 15.11 -1.32
N MET A 52 8.68 15.85 -2.26
CA MET A 52 7.96 16.47 -3.38
C MET A 52 7.89 15.58 -4.63
N GLY A 53 8.98 14.89 -4.97
CA GLY A 53 9.00 13.91 -6.07
C GLY A 53 8.67 14.50 -7.44
N TRP A 54 7.61 14.01 -8.10
CA TRP A 54 7.26 14.45 -9.45
C TRP A 54 6.73 15.88 -9.53
N LEU A 55 6.42 16.50 -8.38
CA LEU A 55 5.79 17.81 -8.32
C LEU A 55 6.79 18.97 -8.55
N GLN A 56 8.11 18.72 -8.50
CA GLN A 56 9.14 19.75 -8.64
C GLN A 56 8.94 20.69 -9.85
N PRO A 57 8.73 20.20 -11.10
CA PRO A 57 8.61 21.11 -12.24
C PRO A 57 7.39 22.03 -12.17
N TYR A 58 6.35 21.63 -11.45
CA TYR A 58 5.15 22.45 -11.22
C TYR A 58 5.38 23.48 -10.14
N VAL A 59 6.11 23.12 -9.08
CA VAL A 59 6.47 24.05 -8.00
C VAL A 59 7.38 25.14 -8.55
N ASP A 60 8.43 24.78 -9.29
CA ASP A 60 9.35 25.76 -9.90
C ASP A 60 8.63 26.76 -10.81
N LYS A 61 7.54 26.32 -11.45
CA LYS A 61 6.80 27.12 -12.42
C LYS A 61 5.70 27.99 -11.81
N TYR A 62 5.04 27.51 -10.76
CA TYR A 62 3.76 28.08 -10.30
C TYR A 62 3.72 28.45 -8.82
N VAL A 63 4.79 28.20 -8.07
CA VAL A 63 4.81 28.37 -6.61
C VAL A 63 6.01 29.21 -6.20
N ASP A 64 5.74 30.29 -5.46
CA ASP A 64 6.78 30.97 -4.71
C ASP A 64 6.98 30.26 -3.35
N LEU A 65 8.10 29.56 -3.22
CA LEU A 65 8.48 28.83 -2.00
C LEU A 65 8.82 29.75 -0.82
N SER A 66 8.93 31.07 -1.03
CA SER A 66 9.05 32.03 0.08
C SER A 66 7.73 32.24 0.81
N GLN A 67 6.61 31.95 0.14
CA GLN A 67 5.25 32.11 0.67
C GLN A 67 4.71 30.81 1.24
N GLU A 68 3.75 30.92 2.15
CA GLU A 68 2.96 29.78 2.58
C GLU A 68 2.03 29.31 1.47
N GLN A 69 1.85 28.00 1.37
CA GLN A 69 0.95 27.38 0.42
C GLN A 69 0.10 26.33 1.13
N LEU A 70 -1.10 26.10 0.63
CA LEU A 70 -1.91 24.96 1.07
C LEU A 70 -1.53 23.73 0.26
N TRP A 71 -0.78 22.82 0.85
CA TRP A 71 -0.28 21.61 0.21
C TRP A 71 -1.29 20.47 0.30
N VAL A 72 -1.52 19.79 -0.82
CA VAL A 72 -2.18 18.47 -0.82
C VAL A 72 -1.12 17.43 -0.52
N VAL A 73 -1.32 16.67 0.55
CA VAL A 73 -0.31 15.74 1.07
C VAL A 73 -0.85 14.34 1.28
N TYR A 74 0.02 13.34 1.11
CA TYR A 74 -0.22 11.98 1.59
C TYR A 74 0.64 11.75 2.84
N PRO A 75 0.05 11.42 4.00
CA PRO A 75 0.82 11.08 5.20
C PRO A 75 1.59 9.79 4.97
N LYS A 76 2.84 9.79 5.44
CA LYS A 76 3.76 8.66 5.44
C LYS A 76 4.22 8.45 6.88
N ARG A 77 3.77 7.38 7.50
CA ARG A 77 4.34 6.92 8.77
C ARG A 77 4.49 5.42 8.81
N TYR A 78 5.44 5.02 9.65
CA TYR A 78 5.62 3.66 10.14
C TYR A 78 5.21 3.66 11.61
N PRO A 79 4.57 2.58 12.14
CA PRO A 79 4.04 2.52 13.50
C PRO A 79 5.04 2.82 14.62
N THR A 80 6.34 2.74 14.33
CA THR A 80 7.45 2.87 15.30
C THR A 80 8.14 4.23 15.32
N ARG A 81 7.90 5.15 14.37
CA ARG A 81 8.52 6.49 14.38
C ARG A 81 7.56 7.53 14.94
N SER A 82 8.05 8.32 15.89
CA SER A 82 7.31 9.37 16.60
C SER A 82 6.91 10.57 15.73
N ALA A 83 7.52 10.80 14.55
CA ALA A 83 7.28 12.00 13.73
C ALA A 83 6.67 11.69 12.34
N MET A 84 5.70 12.48 11.89
CA MET A 84 4.99 12.27 10.62
C MET A 84 5.84 12.82 9.50
N SER A 85 5.95 12.06 8.43
CA SER A 85 6.46 12.58 7.17
C SER A 85 5.33 12.65 6.16
N VAL A 86 5.47 13.50 5.16
CA VAL A 86 4.45 13.68 4.12
C VAL A 86 5.04 13.57 2.74
N GLN A 87 4.22 13.16 1.79
CA GLN A 87 4.51 13.32 0.36
C GLN A 87 3.60 14.39 -0.22
N LEU A 88 4.19 15.43 -0.80
CA LEU A 88 3.46 16.46 -1.52
C LEU A 88 2.92 15.87 -2.82
N LYS A 89 1.66 16.14 -3.10
CA LYS A 89 0.93 15.64 -4.29
C LYS A 89 0.33 16.76 -5.13
N GLY A 90 0.24 17.96 -4.57
CA GLY A 90 -0.23 19.15 -5.23
C GLY A 90 -0.22 20.31 -4.25
N PHE A 91 -0.68 21.46 -4.71
CA PHE A 91 -0.87 22.66 -3.91
C PHE A 91 -2.14 23.36 -4.42
N LYS A 92 -2.83 24.05 -3.51
CA LYS A 92 -3.87 25.01 -3.84
C LYS A 92 -3.24 26.39 -3.69
N GLN A 93 -3.32 27.20 -4.73
CA GLN A 93 -2.94 28.61 -4.60
C GLN A 93 -3.94 29.28 -3.67
N ALA A 94 -3.45 30.02 -2.68
CA ALA A 94 -4.31 30.89 -1.89
C ALA A 94 -4.88 31.95 -2.85
N ASN A 95 -6.18 31.87 -3.15
CA ASN A 95 -6.85 33.00 -3.78
C ASN A 95 -6.83 34.13 -2.74
N THR A 96 -6.37 35.31 -3.15
CA THR A 96 -5.97 36.41 -2.25
C THR A 96 -7.09 36.95 -1.35
N ASP A 97 -8.34 36.51 -1.57
CA ASP A 97 -9.51 37.05 -0.88
C ASP A 97 -10.12 36.12 0.19
N GLU A 98 -9.69 34.84 0.30
CA GLU A 98 -10.18 33.92 1.34
C GLU A 98 -9.05 33.08 1.96
N PRO A 99 -9.01 32.94 3.30
CA PRO A 99 -8.03 32.08 3.94
C PRO A 99 -8.22 30.63 3.47
N PRO A 100 -7.12 29.89 3.23
CA PRO A 100 -7.19 28.49 2.84
C PRO A 100 -7.98 27.69 3.88
N THR A 101 -9.19 27.25 3.51
CA THR A 101 -10.03 26.45 4.38
C THR A 101 -9.55 25.00 4.40
N GLY A 102 -9.51 24.41 5.60
CA GLY A 102 -9.16 23.00 5.80
C GLY A 102 -7.67 22.71 6.01
N ASP A 103 -6.85 23.69 6.41
CA ASP A 103 -5.53 23.37 6.97
C ASP A 103 -5.67 22.35 8.11
N GLY A 104 -4.75 21.39 8.16
CA GLY A 104 -4.73 20.33 9.15
C GLY A 104 -5.77 19.24 8.91
N PHE A 105 -6.69 19.36 7.95
CA PHE A 105 -7.70 18.34 7.68
C PHE A 105 -7.14 17.15 6.90
N PHE A 106 -7.51 15.94 7.31
CA PHE A 106 -7.17 14.67 6.65
C PHE A 106 -8.40 13.79 6.50
N SER A 107 -8.56 13.21 5.30
CA SER A 107 -9.51 12.13 5.02
C SER A 107 -8.75 10.81 4.88
N ILE A 108 -8.98 9.90 5.83
CA ILE A 108 -8.29 8.61 5.93
C ILE A 108 -9.32 7.48 5.81
N ARG A 109 -9.22 6.70 4.73
CA ARG A 109 -10.10 5.54 4.47
C ARG A 109 -9.29 4.26 4.37
N GLY A 110 -9.59 3.29 5.21
CA GLY A 110 -8.86 2.03 5.25
C GLY A 110 -9.34 1.06 6.32
N GLU A 111 -8.61 -0.04 6.45
CA GLU A 111 -8.93 -1.11 7.40
C GLU A 111 -8.30 -0.81 8.76
N VAL A 112 -9.08 -0.78 9.83
CA VAL A 112 -8.55 -0.69 11.19
C VAL A 112 -7.91 -2.03 11.54
N ILE A 113 -6.61 -2.05 11.79
CA ILE A 113 -5.86 -3.29 12.08
C ILE A 113 -5.41 -3.40 13.53
N GLN A 114 -5.41 -2.29 14.26
CA GLN A 114 -4.99 -2.23 15.65
C GLN A 114 -5.68 -1.07 16.35
N ARG A 115 -5.96 -1.24 17.63
CA ARG A 115 -6.38 -0.21 18.58
C ARG A 115 -5.66 -0.43 19.91
N ASP A 116 -5.48 0.65 20.67
CA ASP A 116 -5.06 0.60 22.06
C ASP A 116 -5.90 1.58 22.86
N ASP A 117 -6.75 1.06 23.73
CA ASP A 117 -7.70 1.85 24.51
C ASP A 117 -7.08 2.49 25.75
N LYS A 118 -5.87 2.05 26.14
CA LYS A 118 -5.16 2.64 27.28
C LYS A 118 -4.38 3.85 26.83
N VAL A 119 -3.71 3.73 25.67
CA VAL A 119 -2.91 4.81 25.10
C VAL A 119 -3.77 5.76 24.27
N GLY A 120 -4.88 5.29 23.69
CA GLY A 120 -5.80 6.10 22.90
C GLY A 120 -5.34 6.27 21.46
N PHE A 121 -5.06 5.18 20.75
CA PHE A 121 -4.76 5.24 19.32
C PHE A 121 -5.32 4.08 18.52
N VAL A 122 -5.39 4.28 17.20
CA VAL A 122 -5.71 3.26 16.21
C VAL A 122 -4.67 3.23 15.10
N VAL A 123 -4.50 2.07 14.47
CA VAL A 123 -3.70 1.93 13.25
C VAL A 123 -4.60 1.53 12.10
N VAL A 124 -4.61 2.37 11.06
CA VAL A 124 -5.37 2.17 9.83
C VAL A 124 -4.42 1.74 8.73
N LYS A 125 -4.73 0.62 8.09
CA LYS A 125 -4.03 0.09 6.94
C LYS A 125 -4.69 0.58 5.66
N VAL A 126 -3.95 1.37 4.89
CA VAL A 126 -4.37 1.97 3.62
C VAL A 126 -3.64 1.28 2.47
N ARG A 127 -4.40 0.70 1.54
CA ARG A 127 -3.86 0.03 0.35
C ARG A 127 -3.93 0.96 -0.87
N ARG A 128 -3.18 0.65 -1.92
CA ARG A 128 -3.38 1.32 -3.22
C ARG A 128 -4.63 0.76 -3.89
N ASN A 129 -5.50 1.64 -4.40
CA ASN A 129 -6.71 1.24 -5.13
C ASN A 129 -6.42 0.45 -6.42
N ARG A 130 -5.25 0.68 -7.05
CA ARG A 130 -4.78 -0.14 -8.18
C ARG A 130 -3.88 -1.27 -7.69
N LYS A 131 -4.19 -2.50 -8.11
CA LYS A 131 -3.38 -3.68 -7.79
C LYS A 131 -2.01 -3.58 -8.45
N ALA A 132 -0.98 -3.37 -7.64
CA ALA A 132 0.40 -3.55 -8.03
C ALA A 132 1.00 -4.68 -7.16
N PRO A 133 1.55 -5.77 -7.75
CA PRO A 133 1.94 -6.98 -7.01
C PRO A 133 2.91 -6.76 -5.84
N SER A 134 3.69 -5.67 -5.87
CA SER A 134 4.73 -5.35 -4.89
C SER A 134 4.47 -4.08 -4.08
N ALA A 135 3.30 -3.45 -4.23
CA ALA A 135 3.00 -2.24 -3.49
C ALA A 135 2.78 -2.55 -2.01
N LYS A 136 3.58 -1.92 -1.14
CA LYS A 136 3.41 -2.00 0.31
C LYS A 136 2.19 -1.20 0.74
N ASP A 137 1.47 -1.75 1.72
CA ASP A 137 0.40 -1.05 2.43
C ASP A 137 1.01 0.10 3.27
N VAL A 138 0.25 1.18 3.41
CA VAL A 138 0.60 2.33 4.27
C VAL A 138 -0.12 2.14 5.60
N LEU A 139 0.63 2.21 6.71
CA LEU A 139 0.06 2.12 8.04
C LEU A 139 0.06 3.51 8.68
N ILE A 140 -1.12 4.00 9.03
CA ILE A 140 -1.31 5.32 9.60
C ILE A 140 -1.79 5.15 11.02
N ARG A 141 -1.05 5.70 11.97
CA ARG A 141 -1.49 5.83 13.35
C ARG A 141 -2.33 7.10 13.48
N LEU A 142 -3.50 6.97 14.08
CA LEU A 142 -4.39 8.06 14.43
C LEU A 142 -4.57 8.04 15.95
N GLU A 143 -4.51 9.20 16.59
CA GLU A 143 -4.81 9.35 18.02
C GLU A 143 -6.34 9.48 18.19
N GLY A 144 -6.89 8.80 19.19
CA GLY A 144 -8.33 8.74 19.42
C GLY A 144 -8.82 7.31 19.66
N PHE A 145 -10.14 7.18 19.79
CA PHE A 145 -10.82 5.94 20.14
C PHE A 145 -11.82 5.55 19.06
N VAL A 146 -12.06 4.24 18.96
CA VAL A 146 -13.08 3.64 18.07
C VAL A 146 -13.89 2.62 18.87
N PRO A 147 -14.99 2.09 18.34
CA PRO A 147 -15.72 0.98 18.96
C PRO A 147 -14.85 -0.29 19.16
N PRO A 148 -15.13 -1.14 20.17
CA PRO A 148 -14.36 -2.37 20.45
C PRO A 148 -14.25 -3.36 19.29
N ASP A 149 -15.26 -3.40 18.45
CA ASP A 149 -15.37 -4.26 17.27
C ASP A 149 -14.79 -3.62 15.99
N ALA A 150 -14.19 -2.43 16.08
CA ALA A 150 -13.67 -1.72 14.90
C ALA A 150 -12.55 -2.46 14.16
N VAL A 151 -11.76 -3.29 14.85
CA VAL A 151 -10.67 -4.04 14.20
C VAL A 151 -11.24 -4.99 13.13
N GLY A 152 -10.64 -4.97 11.94
CA GLY A 152 -11.11 -5.73 10.79
C GLY A 152 -12.20 -5.02 9.97
N HIS A 153 -12.70 -3.87 10.41
CA HIS A 153 -13.62 -3.06 9.62
C HIS A 153 -12.88 -2.00 8.80
N PHE A 154 -13.46 -1.70 7.65
CA PHE A 154 -13.11 -0.56 6.81
C PHE A 154 -13.83 0.68 7.36
N TYR A 155 -13.09 1.73 7.61
CA TYR A 155 -13.59 2.99 8.16
C TYR A 155 -13.30 4.15 7.21
N ASP A 156 -14.16 5.16 7.32
CA ASP A 156 -13.94 6.51 6.80
C ASP A 156 -13.71 7.45 7.98
N PHE A 157 -12.48 7.93 8.14
CA PHE A 157 -12.10 8.84 9.21
C PHE A 157 -11.87 10.25 8.68
N GLU A 158 -12.41 11.21 9.42
CA GLU A 158 -11.99 12.59 9.37
C GLU A 158 -11.00 12.83 10.51
N CYS A 159 -9.86 13.45 10.20
CA CYS A 159 -8.81 13.69 11.17
C CYS A 159 -8.31 15.13 11.08
N GLU A 160 -7.83 15.64 12.20
CA GLU A 160 -7.17 16.93 12.30
C GLU A 160 -5.70 16.74 12.71
N ARG A 161 -4.82 17.56 12.17
CA ARG A 161 -3.40 17.55 12.50
C ARG A 161 -3.16 18.24 13.84
N ASP A 162 -2.47 17.55 14.74
CA ASP A 162 -1.93 18.12 15.97
C ASP A 162 -0.41 17.96 15.97
N GLY A 163 0.30 19.01 15.56
CA GLY A 163 1.73 18.98 15.33
C GLY A 163 2.11 17.91 14.31
N HIS A 164 2.75 16.85 14.77
CA HIS A 164 3.08 15.69 13.94
C HIS A 164 2.00 14.60 13.93
N ASN A 165 0.98 14.66 14.77
CA ASN A 165 -0.02 13.62 14.93
C ASN A 165 -1.30 13.91 14.14
N LEU A 166 -2.12 12.88 13.97
CA LEU A 166 -3.44 12.98 13.36
C LEU A 166 -4.44 12.51 14.41
N ALA A 167 -5.29 13.42 14.90
CA ALA A 167 -6.34 13.13 15.85
C ALA A 167 -7.65 12.82 15.09
N ILE A 168 -8.36 11.79 15.51
CA ILE A 168 -9.68 11.45 14.95
C ILE A 168 -10.69 12.50 15.40
N ILE A 169 -11.39 13.10 14.43
CA ILE A 169 -12.52 14.01 14.65
C ILE A 169 -13.83 13.25 14.50
N ASP A 170 -13.95 12.46 13.43
CA ASP A 170 -15.09 11.58 13.19
C ASP A 170 -14.64 10.26 12.53
N GLY A 171 -15.46 9.23 12.67
CA GLY A 171 -15.17 7.90 12.14
C GLY A 171 -16.43 7.10 11.85
N THR A 172 -16.71 6.86 10.56
CA THR A 172 -17.86 6.06 10.12
C THR A 172 -17.42 4.66 9.68
N PRO A 173 -17.94 3.57 10.28
CA PRO A 173 -17.70 2.22 9.78
C PRO A 173 -18.41 2.01 8.44
N ILE A 174 -17.71 1.45 7.45
CA ILE A 174 -18.22 1.24 6.09
C ILE A 174 -18.54 -0.23 5.83
N ALA A 175 -17.62 -1.15 6.15
CA ALA A 175 -17.83 -2.58 5.91
C ALA A 175 -16.89 -3.44 6.76
N LEU A 176 -17.27 -4.69 7.03
CA LEU A 176 -16.34 -5.69 7.53
C LEU A 176 -15.38 -6.12 6.41
N VAL A 177 -14.07 -6.01 6.64
CA VAL A 177 -13.05 -6.54 5.75
C VAL A 177 -12.80 -8.00 6.12
N THR A 178 -13.60 -8.90 5.55
CA THR A 178 -13.30 -10.33 5.67
C THR A 178 -11.94 -10.59 5.01
N PRO A 179 -11.01 -11.32 5.66
CA PRO A 179 -9.90 -11.91 4.93
C PRO A 179 -10.51 -12.66 3.74
N PRO A 180 -9.99 -12.53 2.50
CA PRO A 180 -10.47 -13.37 1.42
C PRO A 180 -10.37 -14.79 1.95
N GLU A 181 -11.52 -15.47 2.10
CA GLU A 181 -11.55 -16.87 2.49
C GLU A 181 -10.45 -17.54 1.70
N ALA A 182 -9.51 -18.19 2.39
CA ALA A 182 -8.56 -19.05 1.75
C ALA A 182 -9.41 -19.92 0.83
N ARG A 183 -9.36 -19.63 -0.47
CA ARG A 183 -10.16 -20.30 -1.48
C ARG A 183 -9.69 -21.73 -1.37
N GLN A 184 -10.40 -22.53 -0.58
CA GLN A 184 -10.11 -23.92 -0.40
C GLN A 184 -10.26 -24.44 -1.81
N GLN A 185 -9.13 -24.62 -2.49
CA GLN A 185 -9.12 -25.27 -3.78
C GLN A 185 -9.89 -26.56 -3.52
N PRO A 186 -10.97 -26.85 -4.26
CA PRO A 186 -11.65 -28.12 -4.09
C PRO A 186 -10.59 -29.18 -4.24
N THR A 187 -10.27 -29.86 -3.15
CA THR A 187 -9.28 -30.93 -3.12
C THR A 187 -9.79 -31.96 -4.10
N LYS A 188 -9.19 -32.03 -5.30
CA LYS A 188 -9.49 -33.08 -6.26
C LYS A 188 -9.35 -34.41 -5.53
N PRO A 189 -10.36 -35.29 -5.51
CA PRO A 189 -10.22 -36.58 -4.86
C PRO A 189 -9.12 -37.36 -5.60
N LYS A 190 -8.08 -37.75 -4.86
CA LYS A 190 -7.04 -38.67 -5.34
C LYS A 190 -7.74 -39.98 -5.75
N LYS A 191 -7.75 -40.29 -7.04
CA LYS A 191 -8.05 -41.64 -7.52
C LYS A 191 -6.92 -42.56 -7.06
N SER A 192 -7.19 -43.39 -6.07
CA SER A 192 -6.38 -44.55 -5.71
C SER A 192 -6.39 -45.55 -6.88
N PRO A 193 -5.26 -46.07 -7.36
CA PRO A 193 -5.27 -47.23 -8.23
C PRO A 193 -5.55 -48.48 -7.38
N GLU A 194 -6.73 -49.06 -7.58
CA GLU A 194 -7.11 -50.33 -6.99
C GLU A 194 -6.29 -51.47 -7.63
N SER A 195 -5.61 -52.21 -6.76
CA SER A 195 -4.81 -53.39 -7.05
C SER A 195 -5.68 -54.61 -7.38
N LYS A 196 -5.47 -55.24 -8.55
CA LYS A 196 -5.79 -56.66 -8.86
C LYS A 196 -4.77 -57.12 -9.90
N GLY A 197 -4.07 -58.24 -9.85
CA GLY A 197 -4.00 -59.41 -8.99
C GLY A 197 -2.87 -60.31 -9.54
N VAL A 198 -2.29 -61.15 -8.67
CA VAL A 198 -1.07 -61.94 -8.89
C VAL A 198 -1.32 -63.24 -9.68
N LYS A 199 -0.26 -63.76 -10.36
CA LYS A 199 0.16 -65.17 -10.68
C LYS A 199 0.36 -65.38 -12.19
N LYS A 200 1.39 -66.04 -12.74
CA LYS A 200 2.49 -66.94 -12.29
C LYS A 200 3.52 -67.07 -13.45
N PRO A 201 4.72 -67.68 -13.26
CA PRO A 201 5.80 -67.75 -14.25
C PRO A 201 5.81 -69.05 -15.06
N ARG A 202 6.29 -69.04 -16.33
CA ARG A 202 6.85 -70.25 -17.02
C ARG A 202 7.56 -69.99 -18.37
N LYS A 203 8.85 -70.39 -18.37
CA LYS A 203 9.69 -71.13 -19.35
C LYS A 203 9.73 -70.83 -20.87
N ARG A 204 10.99 -70.65 -21.31
CA ARG A 204 11.69 -70.79 -22.62
C ARG A 204 11.18 -71.84 -23.63
N THR A 205 11.35 -71.49 -24.92
CA THR A 205 11.86 -72.21 -26.16
C THR A 205 11.01 -71.77 -27.38
N ASN A 206 11.41 -71.59 -28.65
CA ASN A 206 12.58 -71.91 -29.48
C ASN A 206 12.69 -70.88 -30.64
N ASN A 207 13.89 -70.77 -31.23
CA ASN A 207 14.25 -70.06 -32.48
C ASN A 207 13.68 -70.80 -33.74
N PRO A 208 13.67 -70.24 -34.98
CA PRO A 208 14.91 -69.94 -35.75
C PRO A 208 14.90 -68.70 -36.69
N THR A 209 16.12 -68.22 -36.97
CA THR A 209 16.54 -67.20 -37.97
C THR A 209 16.44 -67.73 -39.42
N PRO A 210 16.50 -66.88 -40.46
CA PRO A 210 17.81 -66.67 -41.12
C PRO A 210 18.08 -65.26 -41.74
N GLN A 211 19.37 -64.86 -41.63
CA GLN A 211 20.27 -64.20 -42.63
C GLN A 211 19.84 -62.89 -43.32
N ARG A 212 20.69 -61.89 -43.65
CA ARG A 212 22.13 -61.72 -43.95
C ARG A 212 22.36 -60.19 -43.98
N GLY A 213 23.42 -59.60 -43.41
CA GLY A 213 24.79 -59.55 -43.93
C GLY A 213 25.45 -58.29 -43.32
N ASP A 214 26.62 -58.45 -42.70
CA ASP A 214 27.92 -57.90 -43.15
C ASP A 214 27.97 -56.35 -43.13
N LYS A 215 28.92 -55.66 -42.52
CA LYS A 215 30.30 -56.03 -42.18
C LYS A 215 30.93 -54.91 -41.34
N SER A 216 31.83 -55.30 -40.43
CA SER A 216 33.05 -54.60 -39.97
C SER A 216 33.02 -53.16 -39.45
N ASN A 217 33.92 -52.69 -38.59
CA ASN A 217 34.88 -53.23 -37.62
C ASN A 217 35.61 -51.98 -37.06
N ASN A 218 36.27 -52.13 -35.91
CA ASN A 218 37.35 -51.30 -35.36
C ASN A 218 37.00 -49.94 -34.71
N GLY A 219 37.10 -49.94 -33.36
CA GLY A 219 37.60 -48.78 -32.60
C GLY A 219 39.11 -48.55 -32.83
N PRO A 220 39.87 -47.81 -31.99
CA PRO A 220 39.73 -47.79 -30.52
C PRO A 220 39.92 -46.43 -29.80
N LEU A 221 39.57 -46.48 -28.50
CA LEU A 221 40.15 -45.86 -27.30
C LEU A 221 40.87 -44.49 -27.32
N ARG A 222 40.47 -43.70 -26.29
CA ARG A 222 41.30 -42.85 -25.39
C ARG A 222 41.93 -41.60 -26.03
N SER A 223 42.16 -40.47 -25.35
CA SER A 223 42.00 -40.00 -23.97
C SER A 223 42.29 -38.49 -23.97
N ASN A 224 41.75 -37.77 -22.99
CA ASN A 224 42.21 -36.52 -22.36
C ASN A 224 43.26 -35.65 -23.07
N SER A 225 42.95 -34.35 -23.21
CA SER A 225 43.52 -33.26 -22.38
C SER A 225 43.39 -31.91 -23.10
N ARG A 226 42.66 -30.98 -22.51
CA ARG A 226 43.16 -29.65 -22.08
C ARG A 226 42.06 -28.91 -21.33
#